data_AF-D5ML19-F1
#
_entry.id   AF-D5ML19-F1
#
_cell.length_a   1.000
_cell.length_b   1.000
_cell.length_c   1.000
_cell.angle_alpha   90.00
_cell.angle_beta   90.00
_cell.angle_gamma   90.00
#
_symmetry.space_group_name_H-M   'P 1'
#
loop_
_entity.id
_entity.type
_entity.pdbx_description
1 polymer ?
#
loop_
_entity_poly.entity_id
_entity_poly.type
_entity_poly.pdbx_seq_one_letter_code
_entity_poly.pdbx_strand_id
1 'polypeptide(L)'
;MAAIRYVERNPVRTKMVNRPWQWKRSSAAAHIGGTDEIVDVIEIKESVGVSKESWREHIESDDNAPDVEVLRKHTMTGRPLGGDGFIGELNRQLGQVVSVLQRGRPRKDLKK
;
A
#
# COMPACT_ATOMS: atom_id res chain seq x y z
N MET A 1 -7.49 -3.66 4.05
CA MET A 1 -7.19 -2.23 3.82
C MET A 1 -6.01 -1.68 4.66
N ALA A 2 -5.11 -2.53 5.18
CA ALA A 2 -3.99 -2.06 5.99
C ALA A 2 -2.97 -1.22 5.19
N ALA A 3 -2.69 -1.60 3.94
CA ALA A 3 -1.76 -0.87 3.06
C ALA A 3 -2.19 0.58 2.79
N ILE A 4 -3.48 0.82 2.56
CA ILE A 4 -4.02 2.17 2.33
C ILE A 4 -3.90 3.01 3.60
N ARG A 5 -4.35 2.45 4.74
CA ARG A 5 -4.20 3.11 6.04
C ARG A 5 -2.74 3.44 6.35
N TYR A 6 -1.82 2.53 6.02
CA TYR A 6 -0.38 2.75 6.19
C TYR A 6 0.11 3.98 5.41
N VAL A 7 -0.32 4.16 4.16
CA VAL A 7 0.04 5.32 3.33
C VAL A 7 -0.59 6.59 3.91
N GLU A 8 -1.90 6.60 4.14
CA GLU A 8 -2.62 7.79 4.58
C GLU A 8 -2.22 8.26 5.99
N ARG A 9 -1.96 7.33 6.91
CA ARG A 9 -1.50 7.64 8.26
C ARG A 9 -0.01 7.96 8.36
N ASN A 10 0.74 7.91 7.26
CA ASN A 10 2.17 8.20 7.30
C ASN A 10 2.51 9.56 7.96
N PRO A 11 1.83 10.67 7.65
CA PRO A 11 2.08 11.97 8.29
C PRO A 11 1.80 11.98 9.80
N VAL A 12 0.86 11.17 10.27
CA VAL A 12 0.57 10.99 11.71
C VAL A 12 1.66 10.15 12.36
N ARG A 13 2.04 9.04 11.73
CA ARG A 13 3.09 8.13 12.20
C ARG A 13 4.46 8.82 12.30
N THR A 14 4.75 9.77 11.40
CA THR A 14 5.96 10.60 11.44
C THR A 14 5.82 11.85 12.31
N LYS A 15 4.70 12.01 13.02
CA LYS A 15 4.40 13.14 13.94
C LYS A 15 4.37 14.52 13.27
N MET A 16 4.09 14.58 11.97
CA MET A 16 3.96 15.85 11.24
C MET A 16 2.61 16.51 11.47
N VAL A 17 1.56 15.71 11.67
CA VAL A 17 0.18 16.16 11.94
C VAL A 17 -0.51 15.21 12.92
N ASN A 18 -1.59 15.66 13.56
CA ASN A 18 -2.36 14.84 14.49
C ASN A 18 -3.39 13.96 13.78
N ARG A 19 -3.89 14.40 12.61
CA ARG A 19 -4.87 13.67 11.81
C ARG A 19 -4.41 13.53 10.35
N PRO A 20 -4.70 12.40 9.67
CA PRO A 20 -4.23 12.16 8.30
C PRO A 20 -4.58 13.27 7.31
N TRP A 21 -5.83 13.73 7.33
CA TRP A 21 -6.37 14.77 6.42
C TRP A 21 -5.85 16.19 6.70
N GLN A 22 -5.06 16.41 7.76
CA GLN A 22 -4.43 17.71 8.00
C GLN A 22 -3.17 17.89 7.15
N TRP A 23 -2.62 16.80 6.60
CA TRP A 23 -1.43 16.87 5.76
C TRP A 23 -1.80 17.28 4.33
N LYS A 24 -1.45 18.52 3.97
CA LYS A 24 -1.79 19.13 2.67
C LYS A 24 -1.21 18.42 1.43
N ARG A 25 -0.20 17.55 1.61
CA ARG A 25 0.45 16.82 0.52
C ARG A 25 0.06 15.34 0.53
N SER A 26 -1.21 15.06 0.80
CA SER A 26 -1.82 13.72 0.81
C SER A 26 -3.26 13.82 0.38
N SER A 27 -3.72 12.82 -0.37
CA SER A 27 -5.12 12.67 -0.80
C SER A 27 -6.11 12.31 0.32
N ALA A 28 -5.64 12.12 1.57
CA ALA A 28 -6.48 11.75 2.71
C ALA A 28 -7.66 12.74 2.93
N ALA A 29 -7.45 14.03 2.66
CA ALA A 29 -8.52 15.03 2.76
C ALA A 29 -9.59 14.84 1.68
N ALA A 30 -9.19 14.58 0.44
CA ALA A 30 -10.12 14.32 -0.67
C ALA A 30 -10.95 13.05 -0.44
N HIS A 31 -10.35 11.98 0.07
CA HIS A 31 -11.07 10.73 0.33
C HIS A 31 -12.21 10.86 1.35
N ILE A 32 -12.09 11.78 2.31
CA ILE A 32 -13.15 12.05 3.30
C ILE A 32 -14.11 13.17 2.87
N GLY A 33 -14.05 13.61 1.62
CA GLY A 33 -14.94 14.63 1.06
C GLY A 33 -14.47 16.08 1.22
N GLY A 34 -13.22 16.30 1.61
CA GLY A 34 -12.57 17.61 1.46
C GLY A 34 -12.18 17.90 0.01
N THR A 35 -11.81 19.14 -0.26
CA THR A 35 -11.16 19.53 -1.52
C THR A 35 -9.66 19.42 -1.39
N ASP A 36 -9.01 18.70 -2.29
CA ASP A 36 -7.56 18.73 -2.47
C ASP A 36 -7.27 19.54 -3.74
N GLU A 37 -6.51 20.61 -3.60
CA GLU A 37 -6.17 21.51 -4.73
C GLU A 37 -5.09 20.91 -5.64
N ILE A 38 -4.42 19.85 -5.20
CA ILE A 38 -3.18 19.36 -5.81
C ILE A 38 -3.38 18.06 -6.59
N VAL A 39 -4.37 17.24 -6.22
CA VAL A 39 -4.55 15.89 -6.78
C VAL A 39 -5.99 15.66 -7.20
N ASP A 40 -6.18 15.26 -8.47
CA ASP A 40 -7.43 14.68 -8.93
C ASP A 40 -7.44 13.21 -8.49
N VAL A 41 -8.18 12.95 -7.41
CA VAL A 41 -8.02 11.70 -6.67
C VAL A 41 -8.90 10.63 -7.30
N ILE A 42 -8.29 9.54 -7.78
CA ILE A 42 -9.02 8.31 -8.11
C ILE A 42 -9.86 7.94 -6.89
N GLU A 43 -11.17 7.78 -7.06
CA GLU A 43 -12.04 7.41 -5.95
C GLU A 43 -11.81 5.94 -5.56
N ILE A 44 -10.70 5.67 -4.87
CA ILE A 44 -10.35 4.35 -4.35
C ILE A 44 -11.50 3.84 -3.45
N LYS A 45 -12.20 4.74 -2.77
CA LYS A 45 -13.40 4.43 -1.99
C LYS A 45 -14.50 3.73 -2.82
N GLU A 46 -14.69 4.13 -4.08
CA GLU A 46 -15.67 3.51 -4.99
C GLU A 46 -15.18 2.14 -5.44
N SER A 47 -13.89 2.01 -5.77
CA SER A 47 -13.28 0.73 -6.14
C SER A 47 -13.32 -0.29 -5.01
N VAL A 48 -13.30 0.18 -3.76
CA VAL A 48 -13.30 -0.62 -2.55
C VAL A 48 -14.72 -0.78 -1.95
N GLY A 49 -15.69 0.00 -2.41
CA GLY A 49 -17.08 -0.04 -1.95
C GLY A 49 -17.30 0.45 -0.52
N VAL A 50 -16.55 1.47 -0.07
CA VAL A 50 -16.60 1.99 1.31
C VAL A 50 -17.13 3.43 1.34
N SER A 51 -18.02 3.75 2.27
CA SER A 51 -18.56 5.10 2.45
C SER A 51 -17.48 6.09 2.94
N LYS A 52 -17.71 7.39 2.76
CA LYS A 52 -16.79 8.44 3.24
C LYS A 52 -16.58 8.37 4.75
N GLU A 53 -17.65 8.08 5.49
CA GLU A 53 -17.66 8.01 6.94
C GLU A 53 -16.84 6.80 7.41
N SER A 54 -17.08 5.63 6.81
CA SER A 54 -16.32 4.42 7.12
C SER A 54 -14.85 4.56 6.71
N TRP A 55 -14.57 5.28 5.62
CA TRP A 55 -13.19 5.61 5.23
C TRP A 55 -12.50 6.49 6.27
N ARG A 56 -13.17 7.55 6.73
CA ARG A 56 -12.66 8.45 7.76
C ARG A 56 -12.35 7.70 9.04
N GLU A 57 -13.27 6.87 9.52
CA GLU A 57 -13.07 6.02 10.71
C GLU A 57 -11.89 5.07 10.52
N HIS A 58 -11.77 4.47 9.32
CA HIS A 58 -10.69 3.56 8.99
C HIS A 58 -9.32 4.24 9.07
N ILE A 59 -9.16 5.44 8.50
CA ILE A 59 -7.86 6.13 8.50
C ILE A 59 -7.58 6.85 9.82
N GLU A 60 -8.61 7.17 10.59
CA GLU A 60 -8.50 7.72 11.95
C GLU A 60 -8.07 6.67 12.98
N SER A 61 -8.46 5.42 12.77
CA SER A 61 -8.09 4.28 13.62
C SER A 61 -6.57 4.03 13.63
N ASP A 62 -6.07 3.58 14.78
CA ASP A 62 -4.64 3.32 14.95
C ASP A 62 -4.09 2.25 14.01
N ASP A 63 -2.79 2.40 13.72
CA ASP A 63 -2.06 1.43 12.93
C ASP A 63 -1.94 0.10 13.70
N ASN A 64 -2.15 -1.01 13.01
CA ASN A 64 -1.86 -2.33 13.55
C ASN A 64 -0.35 -2.59 13.41
N ALA A 65 0.36 -2.77 14.54
CA ALA A 65 1.81 -2.90 14.57
C ALA A 65 2.35 -4.08 13.71
N PRO A 66 1.81 -5.31 13.83
CA PRO A 66 2.12 -6.40 12.90
C PRO A 66 1.99 -6.03 11.41
N ASP A 67 0.90 -5.38 11.01
CA ASP A 67 0.68 -5.01 9.61
C ASP A 67 1.71 -3.97 9.15
N VAL A 68 2.00 -2.96 9.98
CA VAL A 68 3.00 -1.92 9.71
C VAL A 68 4.37 -2.53 9.48
N GLU A 69 4.76 -3.50 10.31
CA GLU A 69 6.08 -4.12 10.20
C GLU A 69 6.21 -4.94 8.91
N VAL A 70 5.18 -5.72 8.57
CA VAL A 70 5.13 -6.47 7.31
C VAL A 70 5.19 -5.52 6.10
N LEU A 71 4.40 -4.44 6.11
CA LEU A 71 4.40 -3.45 5.04
C LEU A 71 5.76 -2.77 4.91
N ARG A 72 6.33 -2.29 6.01
CA ARG A 72 7.65 -1.64 6.04
C ARG A 72 8.73 -2.54 5.46
N LYS A 73 8.77 -3.82 5.85
CA LYS A 73 9.73 -4.80 5.32
C LYS A 73 9.64 -4.95 3.80
N HIS A 74 8.42 -5.02 3.27
CA HIS A 74 8.18 -5.19 1.83
C HIS A 74 8.50 -3.92 1.04
N THR A 75 8.13 -2.74 1.55
CA THR A 75 8.51 -1.45 0.96
C THR A 75 10.02 -1.23 0.97
N MET A 76 10.71 -1.59 2.06
CA MET A 76 12.16 -1.47 2.18
C MET A 76 12.94 -2.38 1.22
N THR A 77 12.41 -3.58 0.95
CA THR A 77 13.06 -4.54 0.04
C THR A 77 12.60 -4.41 -1.41
N GLY A 78 11.59 -3.56 -1.67
CA GLY A 78 10.95 -3.43 -2.98
C GLY A 78 10.15 -4.68 -3.40
N ARG A 79 9.85 -5.58 -2.46
CA ARG A 79 9.19 -6.86 -2.76
C ARG A 79 7.68 -6.71 -2.66
N PRO A 80 6.91 -7.22 -3.62
CA PRO A 80 5.46 -7.19 -3.53
C PRO A 80 4.97 -8.05 -2.36
N LEU A 81 3.99 -7.52 -1.63
CA LEU A 81 3.28 -8.22 -0.56
C LEU A 81 1.94 -8.71 -1.09
N GLY A 82 1.74 -10.03 -1.13
CA GLY A 82 0.49 -10.64 -1.55
C GLY A 82 0.58 -12.16 -1.55
N GLY A 83 -0.54 -12.84 -1.76
CA GLY A 83 -0.58 -14.30 -1.87
C GLY A 83 0.03 -14.80 -3.18
N ASP A 84 0.35 -16.10 -3.25
CA ASP A 84 1.03 -16.70 -4.41
C ASP A 84 0.31 -16.46 -5.74
N GLY A 85 -1.03 -16.48 -5.74
CA GLY A 85 -1.83 -16.16 -6.93
C GLY A 85 -1.63 -14.73 -7.43
N PHE A 86 -1.60 -13.76 -6.51
CA PHE A 86 -1.33 -12.35 -6.84
C PHE A 86 0.10 -12.16 -7.37
N ILE A 87 1.08 -12.82 -6.75
CA ILE A 87 2.47 -12.76 -7.20
C ILE A 87 2.65 -13.43 -8.57
N GLY A 88 1.99 -14.55 -8.81
CA GLY A 88 1.98 -15.22 -10.11
C GLY A 88 1.35 -14.37 -11.21
N GLU A 89 0.24 -13.70 -10.92
CA GLU A 89 -0.37 -12.70 -11.80
C GLU A 89 0.61 -11.58 -12.14
N LEU A 90 1.22 -11.00 -11.12
CA LEU A 90 2.17 -9.89 -11.26
C LEU A 90 3.39 -10.30 -12.11
N ASN A 91 3.92 -11.51 -11.91
CA ASN A 91 4.99 -12.06 -12.73
C ASN A 91 4.60 -12.16 -14.21
N ARG A 92 3.37 -12.62 -14.47
CA ARG A 92 2.85 -12.78 -15.83
C ARG A 92 2.67 -11.43 -16.53
N GLN A 93 2.10 -10.46 -15.83
CA GLN A 93 1.88 -9.11 -16.38
C GLN A 93 3.18 -8.37 -16.67
N LEU A 94 4.19 -8.52 -15.79
CA LEU A 94 5.46 -7.83 -15.94
C LEU A 94 6.48 -8.61 -16.80
N GLY A 95 6.21 -9.88 -17.12
CA GLY A 95 7.14 -10.75 -17.85
C GLY A 95 8.44 -11.04 -17.09
N GLN A 96 8.48 -10.85 -15.77
CA GLN A 96 9.66 -11.01 -14.92
C GLN A 96 9.29 -11.62 -13.58
N VAL A 97 10.24 -12.30 -12.94
CA VAL A 97 10.05 -12.88 -11.59
C VAL A 97 10.31 -11.80 -10.54
N VAL A 98 9.25 -11.38 -9.85
CA VAL A 98 9.27 -10.39 -8.76
C VAL A 98 9.54 -11.00 -7.38
N SER A 99 9.61 -12.33 -7.29
CA SER A 99 9.90 -13.06 -6.07
C SER A 99 11.40 -13.31 -5.88
N VAL A 100 11.78 -13.71 -4.66
CA VAL A 100 13.18 -14.01 -4.34
C VAL A 100 13.60 -15.30 -5.05
N LEU A 101 14.58 -15.18 -5.93
CA LEU A 101 15.26 -16.34 -6.49
C LEU A 101 16.23 -16.94 -5.48
N GLN A 102 16.52 -18.23 -5.65
CA GLN A 102 17.56 -18.91 -4.89
C GLN A 102 18.87 -18.13 -4.97
N ARG A 103 19.58 -18.03 -3.85
CA ARG A 103 20.87 -17.35 -3.80
C ARG A 103 21.86 -17.99 -4.77
N GLY A 104 22.55 -17.17 -5.54
CA GLY A 104 23.58 -17.59 -6.49
C GLY A 104 23.09 -17.63 -7.95
N ARG A 105 23.99 -18.01 -8.85
CA ARG A 105 23.68 -18.15 -10.27
C ARG A 105 22.60 -19.22 -10.46
N PRO A 106 21.56 -18.98 -11.29
CA PRO A 106 20.63 -20.02 -11.68
C PRO A 106 21.38 -21.25 -12.16
N ARG A 107 21.00 -22.43 -11.67
CA ARG A 107 21.62 -23.69 -12.12
C ARG A 107 21.34 -23.81 -13.60
N LYS A 108 22.37 -24.16 -14.38
CA LYS A 108 22.19 -24.46 -15.80
C LYS A 108 21.31 -25.70 -15.87
N ASP A 109 20.16 -25.60 -16.55
CA ASP A 109 19.31 -26.75 -16.79
C ASP A 109 20.14 -27.81 -17.52
N LEU A 110 20.43 -28.92 -16.83
CA LEU A 110 20.96 -30.10 -17.47
C LEU A 110 19.81 -30.68 -18.30
N LYS A 111 19.77 -30.28 -19.58
CA LYS A 111 19.26 -31.08 -20.70
C LYS A 111 19.26 -32.57 -20.36
N LYS A 112 18.17 -33.18 -19.90
CA LYS A 112 18.04 -34.65 -19.85
C LYS A 112 17.31 -35.11 -21.10
#